data_AF-A0A1E3X6L8-F1
#
_entry.id   AF-A0A1E3X6L8-F1
#
_cell.length_a   1.000
_cell.length_b   1.000
_cell.length_c   1.000
_cell.angle_alpha   90.00
_cell.angle_beta   90.00
_cell.angle_gamma   90.00
#
_symmetry.space_group_name_H-M   'P 1'
#
loop_
_entity.id
_entity.type
_entity.pdbx_description
1 polymer ?
#
loop_
_entity_poly.entity_id
_entity_poly.type
_entity_poly.pdbx_seq_one_letter_code
_entity_poly.pdbx_strand_id
1 'polypeptide(L)'
;MINMYIYHIHKQERCDMKASIIDLRYKMKDVLKALDRKEEVTILYHGKVKGVIVPVNNKKQKNVKDHPFFGMLKDNNISVSEEMQNLRGPRY
;
A
#
# COMPACT_ATOMS: atom_id res chain seq x y z
N MET A 1 -11.29 2.44 -7.03
CA MET A 1 -11.21 1.07 -6.47
C MET A 1 -10.14 0.20 -7.13
N ILE A 2 -9.85 0.36 -8.43
CA ILE A 2 -8.78 -0.38 -9.14
C ILE A 2 -7.39 -0.14 -8.51
N ASN A 3 -7.03 1.12 -8.22
CA ASN A 3 -5.78 1.43 -7.51
C ASN A 3 -5.68 0.73 -6.15
N MET A 4 -6.78 0.65 -5.38
CA MET A 4 -6.78 0.01 -4.06
C MET A 4 -6.50 -1.49 -4.12
N TYR A 5 -7.01 -2.18 -5.15
CA TYR A 5 -6.72 -3.59 -5.40
C TYR A 5 -5.29 -3.83 -5.89
N ILE A 6 -4.76 -2.96 -6.75
CA ILE A 6 -3.35 -3.03 -7.20
C ILE A 6 -2.37 -2.87 -6.03
N TYR A 7 -2.65 -1.95 -5.10
CA TYR A 7 -1.85 -1.78 -3.88
C TYR A 7 -1.89 -3.01 -2.97
N HIS A 8 -3.01 -3.74 -2.95
CA HIS A 8 -3.14 -4.95 -2.14
C HIS A 8 -2.41 -6.14 -2.79
N ILE A 9 -2.48 -6.27 -4.12
CA ILE A 9 -1.80 -7.32 -4.89
C ILE A 9 -0.27 -7.18 -4.82
N HIS A 10 0.27 -5.96 -4.96
CA HIS A 10 1.73 -5.75 -4.86
C HIS A 10 2.32 -5.95 -3.46
N LYS A 11 1.50 -6.05 -2.41
CA LYS A 11 1.98 -6.29 -1.04
C LYS A 11 2.23 -7.77 -0.76
N GLN A 12 1.59 -8.68 -1.48
CA GLN A 12 1.69 -10.12 -1.21
C GLN A 12 2.97 -10.77 -1.75
N GLU A 13 3.76 -10.10 -2.57
CA GLU A 13 4.90 -10.71 -3.27
C GLU A 13 6.30 -10.34 -2.75
N ARG A 14 6.42 -9.58 -1.65
CA ARG A 14 7.73 -9.20 -1.08
C ARG A 14 8.00 -9.89 0.26
N CYS A 15 8.27 -11.17 0.22
CA CYS A 15 8.84 -11.89 1.36
C CYS A 15 10.28 -12.28 1.05
N ASP A 16 11.18 -11.30 1.13
CA ASP A 16 12.57 -11.47 0.71
C ASP A 16 13.44 -12.15 1.78
N MET A 17 13.06 -12.10 3.08
CA MET A 17 13.80 -12.75 4.16
C MET A 17 12.94 -13.67 5.04
N LYS A 18 13.46 -14.87 5.33
CA LYS A 18 12.90 -15.82 6.31
C LYS A 18 13.89 -16.01 7.45
N ALA A 19 13.43 -15.92 8.69
CA ALA A 19 14.26 -16.08 9.89
C ALA A 19 13.59 -17.03 10.88
N SER A 20 14.36 -17.95 11.47
CA SER A 20 13.88 -18.77 12.58
C SER A 20 14.01 -18.04 13.91
N ILE A 21 13.34 -18.54 14.96
CA ILE A 21 13.53 -18.01 16.33
C ILE A 21 14.98 -18.06 16.81
N ILE A 22 15.79 -19.01 16.32
CA ILE A 22 17.22 -19.06 16.61
C ILE A 22 17.95 -17.89 15.96
N ASP A 23 17.61 -17.57 14.69
CA ASP A 23 18.17 -16.41 14.00
C ASP A 23 17.74 -15.09 14.66
N LEU A 24 16.52 -15.01 15.19
CA LEU A 24 16.08 -13.86 16.02
C LEU A 24 16.85 -13.73 17.33
N ARG A 25 17.50 -14.79 17.83
CA ARG A 25 18.32 -14.68 19.04
C ARG A 25 19.74 -14.23 18.69
N TYR A 26 20.33 -14.85 17.67
CA TYR A 26 21.77 -14.73 17.42
C TYR A 26 22.14 -13.83 16.24
N LYS A 27 21.21 -13.57 15.31
CA LYS A 27 21.43 -12.81 14.07
C LYS A 27 20.54 -11.58 13.97
N MET A 28 20.18 -10.97 15.10
CA MET A 28 19.34 -9.76 15.09
C MET A 28 19.93 -8.62 14.28
N LYS A 29 21.25 -8.52 14.21
CA LYS A 29 21.92 -7.53 13.37
C LYS A 29 21.51 -7.63 11.90
N ASP A 30 21.39 -8.85 11.38
CA ASP A 30 21.02 -9.08 9.99
C ASP A 30 19.51 -8.84 9.77
N VAL A 31 18.69 -9.19 10.77
CA VAL A 31 17.26 -8.87 10.79
C VAL A 31 17.04 -7.36 10.73
N LEU A 32 17.73 -6.58 11.55
CA LEU A 32 17.64 -5.12 11.54
C LEU A 32 18.12 -4.54 10.21
N LYS A 33 19.23 -5.04 9.66
CA LYS A 33 19.71 -4.61 8.32
C LYS A 33 18.69 -4.87 7.22
N ALA A 34 17.96 -5.98 7.25
CA ALA A 34 16.90 -6.24 6.28
C ALA A 34 15.75 -5.23 6.41
N LEU A 35 15.33 -4.94 7.64
CA LEU A 35 14.30 -3.92 7.90
C LEU A 35 14.76 -2.52 7.44
N ASP A 36 16.03 -2.17 7.64
CA ASP A 36 16.60 -0.90 7.15
C ASP A 36 16.57 -0.80 5.62
N ARG A 37 16.74 -1.93 4.91
CA ARG A 37 16.60 -2.03 3.45
C ARG A 37 15.15 -2.04 2.97
N LYS A 38 14.18 -1.90 3.89
CA LYS A 38 12.73 -1.97 3.64
C LYS A 38 12.27 -3.35 3.16
N GLU A 39 12.99 -4.40 3.52
CA GLU A 39 12.59 -5.79 3.30
C GLU A 39 11.69 -6.24 4.46
N GLU A 40 10.66 -7.04 4.16
CA GLU A 40 9.83 -7.69 5.18
C GLU A 40 10.48 -9.00 5.65
N VAL A 41 10.42 -9.26 6.95
CA VAL A 41 11.06 -10.43 7.57
C VAL A 41 10.02 -11.42 8.06
N THR A 42 9.94 -12.59 7.44
CA THR A 42 9.03 -13.66 7.84
C THR A 42 9.65 -14.50 8.95
N ILE A 43 8.96 -14.61 10.09
CA ILE A 43 9.39 -15.40 11.24
C ILE A 43 8.84 -16.83 11.14
N LEU A 44 9.72 -17.81 11.27
CA LEU A 44 9.40 -19.23 11.27
C LEU A 44 9.64 -19.87 12.63
N TYR A 45 8.77 -20.81 13.00
CA TYR A 45 8.96 -21.75 14.11
C TYR A 45 8.70 -23.17 13.63
N HIS A 46 9.72 -24.04 13.73
CA HIS A 46 9.66 -25.41 13.18
C HIS A 46 9.11 -25.45 11.75
N GLY A 47 9.60 -24.56 10.88
CA GLY A 47 9.19 -24.48 9.47
C GLY A 47 7.82 -23.85 9.21
N LYS A 48 7.06 -23.48 10.26
CA LYS A 48 5.75 -22.83 10.13
C LYS A 48 5.86 -21.32 10.30
N VAL A 49 5.17 -20.57 9.44
CA VAL A 49 5.08 -19.11 9.56
C VAL A 49 4.37 -18.75 10.87
N LYS A 50 4.98 -17.86 11.64
CA LYS A 50 4.43 -17.33 12.90
C LYS A 50 4.08 -15.86 12.83
N GLY A 51 4.74 -15.11 11.96
CA GLY A 51 4.48 -13.69 11.77
C GLY A 51 5.42 -13.07 10.77
N VAL A 52 5.22 -11.78 10.52
CA VAL A 52 6.05 -10.96 9.63
C VAL A 52 6.40 -9.67 10.37
N ILE A 53 7.68 -9.29 10.36
CA ILE A 53 8.13 -7.97 10.81
C ILE A 53 8.17 -7.07 9.58
N VAL A 54 7.39 -5.99 9.64
CA VAL A 54 7.29 -5.01 8.55
C VAL A 54 8.09 -3.77 8.96
N PRO A 55 8.96 -3.24 8.08
CA PRO A 55 9.71 -2.03 8.35
C PRO A 55 8.76 -0.83 8.48
N VAL A 56 9.10 0.11 9.37
CA VAL A 56 8.29 1.33 9.57
C VAL A 56 8.36 2.18 8.31
N ASN A 57 7.23 2.31 7.61
CA ASN A 57 7.16 3.13 6.40
C ASN A 57 6.78 4.55 6.79
N ASN A 58 7.77 5.46 6.90
CA ASN A 58 7.56 6.89 7.15
C ASN A 58 6.95 7.64 5.95
N LYS A 59 6.11 6.98 5.14
CA LYS A 59 5.30 7.68 4.16
C LYS A 59 4.27 8.49 4.94
N LYS A 60 4.49 9.82 4.99
CA LYS A 60 3.45 10.76 5.42
C LYS A 60 2.17 10.37 4.67
N GLN A 61 1.16 9.91 5.41
CA GLN A 61 -0.15 9.69 4.84
C GLN A 61 -0.63 11.06 4.37
N LYS A 62 -0.57 11.32 3.06
CA LYS A 62 -1.17 12.53 2.49
C LYS A 62 -2.65 12.47 2.82
N ASN A 63 -3.22 13.58 3.26
CA ASN A 63 -4.65 13.61 3.50
C ASN A 63 -5.35 13.26 2.19
N VAL A 64 -6.33 12.36 2.23
CA VAL A 64 -7.10 11.98 1.04
C VAL A 64 -7.72 13.23 0.40
N LYS A 65 -8.08 14.23 1.24
CA LYS A 65 -8.58 15.54 0.81
C LYS A 65 -7.59 16.37 -0.01
N ASP A 66 -6.29 16.13 0.13
CA ASP A 66 -5.24 16.87 -0.61
C ASP A 66 -5.05 16.33 -2.03
N HIS A 67 -5.74 15.24 -2.40
CA HIS A 67 -5.62 14.69 -3.73
C HIS A 67 -6.42 15.56 -4.73
N PRO A 68 -5.84 15.99 -5.87
CA PRO A 68 -6.47 16.93 -6.83
C PRO A 68 -7.85 16.51 -7.37
N PHE A 69 -8.18 15.23 -7.24
CA PHE A 69 -9.49 14.69 -7.61
C PHE A 69 -10.61 15.10 -6.65
N PHE A 70 -10.32 15.28 -5.36
CA PHE A 70 -11.33 15.72 -4.40
C PHE A 70 -11.50 17.24 -4.54
N GLY A 71 -12.70 17.68 -4.88
CA GLY A 71 -13.01 19.10 -5.11
C GLY A 71 -12.83 19.57 -6.55
N MET A 72 -12.54 18.67 -7.50
CA MET A 72 -12.38 19.04 -8.92
C MET A 72 -13.65 19.68 -9.55
N LEU A 73 -14.83 19.45 -8.97
CA LEU A 73 -16.11 20.02 -9.42
C LEU A 73 -16.56 21.22 -8.59
N LYS A 74 -15.73 21.73 -7.66
CA LYS A 74 -16.12 22.82 -6.74
C LYS A 74 -16.47 24.11 -7.47
N ASP A 75 -15.78 24.39 -8.58
CA ASP A 75 -15.96 25.61 -9.37
C ASP A 75 -16.85 25.39 -10.61
N ASN A 76 -17.39 24.17 -10.78
CA ASN A 76 -18.32 23.87 -11.88
C ASN A 76 -19.74 24.25 -11.48
N ASN A 77 -20.29 25.25 -12.16
CA ASN A 77 -21.69 25.69 -12.00
C ASN A 77 -22.67 24.95 -12.93
N ILE A 78 -22.25 23.81 -13.49
CA ILE A 78 -23.08 23.01 -14.41
C ILE A 78 -24.19 22.34 -13.61
N SER A 79 -25.43 22.44 -14.09
CA SER A 79 -26.54 21.75 -13.45
C SER A 79 -26.41 20.22 -13.60
N VAL A 80 -26.97 19.46 -12.66
CA VAL A 80 -26.97 17.99 -12.74
C VAL A 80 -27.57 17.51 -14.07
N SER A 81 -28.59 18.21 -14.58
CA SER A 81 -29.26 17.85 -15.84
C SER A 81 -28.34 18.01 -17.05
N GLU A 82 -27.61 19.12 -17.14
CA GLU A 82 -26.68 19.40 -18.24
C GLU A 82 -25.49 18.44 -18.22
N GLU A 83 -24.95 18.14 -17.03
CA GLU A 83 -23.87 17.17 -16.86
C GLU A 83 -24.32 15.77 -17.32
N MET A 84 -25.52 15.35 -16.93
CA MET A 84 -26.09 14.07 -17.34
C MET A 84 -26.36 14.01 -18.86
N GLN A 85 -26.73 15.13 -19.48
CA GLN A 85 -26.92 15.21 -20.92
C GLN A 85 -25.59 15.12 -21.67
N ASN A 86 -24.54 15.78 -21.16
CA ASN A 86 -23.19 15.69 -21.72
C ASN A 86 -22.62 14.27 -21.61
N LEU A 87 -22.80 13.60 -20.46
CA LEU A 87 -22.35 12.21 -20.25
C LEU A 87 -23.10 11.20 -21.13
N ARG A 88 -24.37 11.48 -21.44
CA ARG A 88 -25.24 10.64 -22.29
C ARG A 88 -25.16 11.00 -23.78
N GLY A 89 -24.54 12.12 -24.10
CA GLY A 89 -24.38 12.62 -25.46
C GLY A 89 -23.50 11.71 -26.32
N PRO A 90 -23.59 11.83 -27.65
CA PRO A 90 -22.70 11.10 -28.55
C PRO A 90 -21.26 11.52 -28.28
N ARG A 91 -20.39 10.52 -28.09
CA ARG A 91 -18.94 10.73 -28.10
C ARG A 91 -18.53 10.78 -29.55
N TYR A 92 -18.29 11.98 -30.07
CA TYR A 92 -17.56 12.17 -31.33
C TYR A 92 -16.09 11.81 -31.14
#